data_AF-A0A7W1E417-F1
#
_entry.id   AF-A0A7W1E417-F1
#
_cell.length_a   1.000
_cell.length_b   1.000
_cell.length_c   1.000
_cell.angle_alpha   90.00
_cell.angle_beta   90.00
_cell.angle_gamma   90.00
#
_symmetry.space_group_name_H-M   'P 1'
#
loop_
_entity.id
_entity.type
_entity.pdbx_description
1 polymer ?
#
loop_
_entity_poly.entity_id
_entity_poly.type
_entity_poly.pdbx_seq_one_letter_code
_entity_poly.pdbx_strand_id
1 'polypeptide(L)'
;MVLAIAVAVGGAGCHHASNTSSPRLVLDGRPRYADDQGVVTTLDSQHIVLDGKRSHRLTDKVRVFATATMEPVPLSGRLGQYVQLGLKGDTIAWVATFTAIVQLPGTPRLAFHIGTLERVDAKRRAIFRDGTVLALDEEAAAPPSVPVKVRADIDVDLHRIRELVQLSD
;
A
#
# COMPACT_ATOMS: atom_id res chain seq x y z
N MET A 1 -56.45 -44.06 20.43
CA MET A 1 -55.31 -43.22 20.82
C MET A 1 -54.06 -43.86 20.23
N VAL A 2 -53.61 -43.40 19.06
CA VAL A 2 -52.48 -44.02 18.32
C VAL A 2 -51.55 -42.92 17.79
N LEU A 3 -50.37 -42.90 18.41
CA LEU A 3 -49.02 -42.58 17.93
C LEU A 3 -48.82 -41.53 16.81
N ALA A 4 -48.29 -40.37 17.21
CA ALA A 4 -47.65 -39.40 16.32
C ALA A 4 -46.17 -39.78 16.09
N ILE A 5 -45.74 -39.82 14.83
CA ILE A 5 -44.33 -39.98 14.43
C ILE A 5 -43.73 -38.59 14.25
N ALA A 6 -42.79 -38.22 15.12
CA ALA A 6 -41.99 -37.00 14.98
C ALA A 6 -40.74 -37.32 14.15
N VAL A 7 -40.62 -36.69 12.97
CA VAL A 7 -39.42 -36.75 12.13
C VAL A 7 -38.49 -35.61 12.55
N ALA A 8 -37.40 -35.95 13.24
CA ALA A 8 -36.31 -35.01 13.52
C ALA A 8 -35.34 -35.01 12.33
N VAL A 9 -35.33 -33.91 11.56
CA VAL A 9 -34.35 -33.69 10.49
C VAL A 9 -33.07 -33.14 11.13
N GLY A 10 -32.07 -34.01 11.28
CA GLY A 10 -30.70 -33.63 11.63
C GLY A 10 -29.97 -33.10 10.40
N GLY A 11 -29.86 -31.78 10.28
CA GLY A 11 -28.99 -31.12 9.32
C GLY A 11 -27.64 -30.79 9.95
N ALA A 12 -26.66 -31.68 9.77
CA ALA A 12 -25.25 -31.41 10.04
C ALA A 12 -24.73 -30.40 9.00
N GLY A 13 -24.51 -29.15 9.41
CA GLY A 13 -23.89 -28.11 8.59
C GLY A 13 -22.49 -27.81 9.10
N CYS A 14 -21.49 -28.10 8.28
CA CYS A 14 -20.07 -28.13 8.63
C CYS A 14 -19.52 -26.78 9.12
N HIS A 15 -18.88 -26.79 10.30
CA HIS A 15 -17.91 -25.77 10.68
C HIS A 15 -16.67 -25.87 9.78
N HIS A 16 -16.55 -24.99 8.79
CA HIS A 16 -15.27 -24.67 8.16
C HIS A 16 -14.82 -23.30 8.67
N ALA A 17 -14.35 -23.28 9.92
CA ALA A 17 -13.50 -22.20 10.40
C ALA A 17 -12.11 -22.42 9.80
N SER A 18 -11.91 -21.98 8.55
CA SER A 18 -10.57 -21.84 8.00
C SER A 18 -9.86 -20.74 8.78
N ASN A 19 -9.15 -21.17 9.83
CA ASN A 19 -8.24 -20.38 10.62
C ASN A 19 -6.97 -20.09 9.80
N THR A 20 -7.13 -19.54 8.59
CA THR A 20 -6.05 -18.91 7.85
C THR A 20 -5.84 -17.56 8.52
N SER A 21 -5.07 -17.58 9.61
CA SER A 21 -4.32 -16.43 10.07
C SER A 21 -3.49 -15.96 8.88
N SER A 22 -4.03 -15.02 8.10
CA SER A 22 -3.27 -14.28 7.11
C SER A 22 -2.06 -13.73 7.87
N PRO A 23 -0.82 -14.11 7.50
CA PRO A 23 0.36 -13.71 8.26
C PRO A 23 0.34 -12.20 8.42
N ARG A 24 0.20 -11.77 9.67
CA ARG A 24 0.07 -10.36 10.05
C ARG A 24 1.21 -9.60 9.39
N LEU A 25 0.89 -8.54 8.65
CA LEU A 25 1.89 -7.55 8.26
C LEU A 25 2.44 -6.98 9.57
N VAL A 26 3.64 -7.41 9.94
CA VAL A 26 4.31 -6.91 11.13
C VAL A 26 5.02 -5.62 10.73
N LEU A 27 4.66 -4.56 11.43
CA LEU A 27 5.45 -3.34 11.57
C LEU A 27 6.74 -3.71 12.32
N ASP A 28 7.70 -4.29 11.60
CA ASP A 28 9.02 -4.59 12.11
C ASP A 28 9.97 -3.38 11.99
N GLY A 29 9.45 -2.24 11.53
CA GLY A 29 10.18 -1.00 11.29
C GLY A 29 11.25 -1.12 10.21
N ARG A 30 11.29 -2.23 9.48
CA ARG A 30 12.32 -2.46 8.46
C ARG A 30 11.96 -1.68 7.20
N PRO A 31 12.92 -0.94 6.62
CA PRO A 31 12.70 -0.28 5.33
C PRO A 31 12.29 -1.27 4.26
N ARG A 32 11.18 -0.99 3.57
CA ARG A 32 10.65 -1.75 2.43
C ARG A 32 10.92 -0.95 1.17
N TYR A 33 11.96 -1.35 0.46
CA TYR A 33 12.26 -0.76 -0.85
C TYR A 33 11.28 -1.32 -1.87
N ALA A 34 10.56 -0.44 -2.54
CA ALA A 34 9.74 -0.81 -3.68
C ALA A 34 10.65 -1.20 -4.85
N ASP A 35 10.29 -2.26 -5.56
CA ASP A 35 10.90 -2.61 -6.85
C ASP A 35 10.28 -1.80 -7.98
N ASP A 36 9.01 -1.41 -7.81
CA ASP A 36 8.31 -0.52 -8.73
C ASP A 36 7.26 0.34 -8.02
N GLN A 37 6.84 1.45 -8.63
CA GLN A 37 5.82 2.36 -8.09
C GLN A 37 5.18 3.21 -9.19
N GLY A 38 3.92 3.58 -9.00
CA GLY A 38 3.18 4.39 -9.98
C GLY A 38 1.67 4.37 -9.74
N VAL A 39 0.92 4.93 -10.69
CA VAL A 39 -0.54 4.98 -10.65
C VAL A 39 -1.13 3.72 -11.23
N VAL A 40 -2.04 3.07 -10.51
CA VAL A 40 -2.80 1.94 -11.05
C VAL A 40 -3.76 2.44 -12.14
N THR A 41 -3.49 2.11 -13.40
CA THR A 41 -4.33 2.48 -14.55
C THR A 41 -5.16 1.31 -15.09
N THR A 42 -4.77 0.09 -14.76
CA THR A 42 -5.55 -1.12 -15.06
C THR A 42 -5.38 -2.10 -13.91
N LEU A 43 -6.48 -2.77 -13.57
CA LEU A 43 -6.50 -3.79 -12.54
C LEU A 43 -7.49 -4.87 -12.96
N ASP A 44 -6.99 -6.09 -13.11
CA ASP A 44 -7.81 -7.29 -13.31
C ASP A 44 -7.41 -8.39 -12.31
N SER A 45 -7.94 -9.60 -12.49
CA SER A 45 -7.68 -10.72 -11.57
C SER A 45 -6.24 -11.23 -11.61
N GLN A 46 -5.48 -10.91 -12.66
CA GLN A 46 -4.15 -11.42 -12.93
C GLN A 46 -3.08 -10.34 -13.07
N HIS A 47 -3.44 -9.07 -13.30
CA HIS A 47 -2.48 -8.01 -13.57
C HIS A 47 -2.83 -6.67 -12.91
N ILE A 48 -1.76 -5.94 -12.56
CA ILE A 48 -1.79 -4.50 -12.33
C ILE A 48 -1.01 -3.84 -13.46
N VAL A 49 -1.55 -2.77 -14.06
CA VAL A 49 -0.80 -1.88 -14.95
C VAL A 49 -0.55 -0.55 -14.23
N LEU A 50 0.72 -0.15 -14.15
CA LEU A 50 1.16 1.13 -13.64
C LEU A 50 1.40 2.14 -14.78
N ASP A 51 0.85 3.33 -14.62
CA ASP A 51 0.98 4.49 -15.51
C ASP A 51 0.69 4.19 -16.99
N GLY A 52 -0.18 3.22 -17.24
CA GLY A 52 -0.59 2.81 -18.59
C GLY A 52 0.43 1.97 -19.36
N LYS A 53 1.58 1.62 -18.76
CA LYS A 53 2.70 1.01 -19.51
C LYS A 53 3.35 -0.21 -18.86
N ARG A 54 3.47 -0.26 -17.53
CA ARG A 54 4.18 -1.33 -16.82
C ARG A 54 3.19 -2.34 -16.26
N SER A 55 3.17 -3.57 -16.78
CA SER A 55 2.27 -4.63 -16.32
C SER A 55 3.00 -5.62 -15.39
N HIS A 56 2.36 -5.99 -14.29
CA HIS A 56 2.90 -6.91 -13.29
C HIS A 56 1.88 -7.98 -12.93
N ARG A 57 2.34 -9.23 -12.74
CA ARG A 57 1.47 -10.36 -12.44
C ARG A 57 1.04 -10.37 -10.97
N LEU A 58 -0.26 -10.54 -10.75
CA LEU A 58 -0.88 -10.81 -9.46
C LEU A 58 -0.93 -12.31 -9.17
N THR A 59 -0.91 -12.63 -7.89
CA THR A 59 -1.24 -13.97 -7.38
C THR A 59 -2.22 -13.85 -6.23
N ASP A 60 -2.86 -14.95 -5.88
CA ASP A 60 -3.68 -15.11 -4.68
C ASP A 60 -2.91 -14.85 -3.36
N LYS A 61 -1.57 -14.79 -3.42
CA LYS A 61 -0.67 -14.54 -2.29
C LYS A 61 -0.24 -13.09 -2.15
N VAL A 62 -0.71 -12.19 -3.01
CA VAL A 62 -0.36 -10.77 -2.92
C VAL A 62 -0.87 -10.19 -1.61
N ARG A 63 -0.02 -9.41 -0.92
CA ARG A 63 -0.41 -8.67 0.28
C ARG A 63 -0.65 -7.22 -0.05
N VAL A 64 -1.84 -6.72 0.21
CA VAL A 64 -2.22 -5.34 -0.11
C VAL A 64 -2.58 -4.62 1.18
N PHE A 65 -1.99 -3.46 1.41
CA PHE A 65 -2.19 -2.69 2.64
C PHE A 65 -2.15 -1.19 2.40
N ALA A 66 -2.87 -0.43 3.22
CA ALA A 66 -2.80 1.03 3.20
C ALA A 66 -1.60 1.51 4.02
N THR A 67 -0.77 2.40 3.46
CA THR A 67 0.40 2.92 4.19
C THR A 67 0.02 3.73 5.42
N ALA A 68 -1.15 4.39 5.40
CA ALA A 68 -1.59 5.27 6.48
C ALA A 68 -2.01 4.51 7.75
N THR A 69 -2.66 3.35 7.61
CA THR A 69 -3.18 2.56 8.75
C THR A 69 -2.44 1.24 8.93
N MET A 70 -1.66 0.81 7.94
CA MET A 70 -1.00 -0.49 7.87
C MET A 70 -1.97 -1.67 7.92
N GLU A 71 -3.24 -1.41 7.63
CA GLU A 71 -4.27 -2.43 7.59
C GLU A 71 -4.32 -3.10 6.22
N PRO A 72 -4.61 -4.42 6.17
CA PRO A 72 -4.95 -5.08 4.92
C PRO A 72 -6.13 -4.39 4.25
N VAL A 73 -6.02 -4.13 2.96
CA VAL A 73 -7.10 -3.54 2.18
C VAL A 73 -7.33 -4.33 0.91
N PRO A 74 -8.57 -4.36 0.36
CA PRO A 74 -8.79 -4.98 -0.92
C PRO A 74 -8.08 -4.18 -2.02
N LEU A 75 -7.58 -4.91 -3.03
CA LEU A 75 -7.02 -4.32 -4.24
C LEU A 75 -8.12 -3.76 -5.15
N SER A 76 -9.33 -4.31 -5.08
CA SER A 76 -10.50 -3.77 -5.77
C SER A 76 -10.75 -2.33 -5.32
N GLY A 77 -10.85 -1.40 -6.28
CA GLY A 77 -11.05 0.03 -5.99
C GLY A 77 -9.75 0.84 -5.84
N ARG A 78 -8.58 0.25 -6.15
CA ARG A 78 -7.29 0.97 -6.16
C ARG A 78 -6.94 1.59 -7.51
N LEU A 79 -7.83 1.49 -8.50
CA LEU A 79 -7.70 2.18 -9.77
C LEU A 79 -7.57 3.69 -9.53
N GLY A 80 -6.58 4.32 -10.16
CA GLY A 80 -6.27 5.74 -10.01
C GLY A 80 -5.49 6.10 -8.74
N GLN A 81 -5.13 5.12 -7.89
CA GLN A 81 -4.28 5.37 -6.72
C GLN A 81 -2.80 5.18 -7.04
N TYR A 82 -1.95 5.93 -6.33
CA TYR A 82 -0.52 5.71 -6.34
C TYR A 82 -0.17 4.53 -5.43
N VAL A 83 0.68 3.63 -5.91
CA VAL A 83 1.09 2.43 -5.17
C VAL A 83 2.58 2.21 -5.26
N GLN A 84 3.12 1.51 -4.26
CA GLN A 84 4.42 0.86 -4.32
C GLN A 84 4.24 -0.65 -4.41
N LEU A 85 5.05 -1.29 -5.24
CA LEU A 85 5.08 -2.73 -5.44
C LEU A 85 6.39 -3.29 -4.93
N GLY A 86 6.30 -4.39 -4.18
CA GLY A 86 7.43 -5.30 -4.02
C GLY A 86 7.22 -6.53 -4.85
N LEU A 87 8.25 -6.92 -5.58
CA LEU A 87 8.22 -7.99 -6.55
C LEU A 87 9.03 -9.19 -6.04
N LYS A 88 8.65 -10.37 -6.50
CA LYS A 88 9.43 -11.59 -6.44
C LYS A 88 9.57 -12.11 -7.86
N GLY A 89 10.63 -11.71 -8.54
CA GLY A 89 10.75 -11.87 -9.99
C GLY A 89 9.77 -10.94 -10.71
N ASP A 90 8.89 -11.52 -11.53
CA ASP A 90 7.85 -10.81 -12.31
C ASP A 90 6.51 -10.67 -11.56
N THR A 91 6.43 -11.22 -10.35
CA THR A 91 5.18 -11.37 -9.60
C THR A 91 5.13 -10.45 -8.41
N ILE A 92 3.99 -9.79 -8.19
CA ILE A 92 3.79 -8.92 -7.05
C ILE A 92 3.70 -9.76 -5.76
N ALA A 93 4.59 -9.47 -4.81
CA ALA A 93 4.59 -10.04 -3.47
C ALA A 93 3.82 -9.15 -2.47
N TRP A 94 3.86 -7.83 -2.67
CA TRP A 94 3.08 -6.88 -1.88
C TRP A 94 2.77 -5.59 -2.65
N VAL A 95 1.69 -4.92 -2.24
CA VAL A 95 1.24 -3.62 -2.73
C VAL A 95 0.99 -2.71 -1.53
N ALA A 96 1.69 -1.58 -1.47
CA ALA A 96 1.44 -0.53 -0.50
C ALA A 96 0.63 0.58 -1.20
N THR A 97 -0.57 0.86 -0.71
CA THR A 97 -1.47 1.83 -1.32
C THR A 97 -1.40 3.16 -0.59
N PHE A 98 -1.19 4.23 -1.35
CA PHE A 98 -1.16 5.61 -0.87
C PHE A 98 -2.53 6.27 -1.05
N THR A 99 -2.63 7.56 -0.72
CA THR A 99 -3.88 8.31 -0.89
C THR A 99 -4.26 8.44 -2.36
N ALA A 100 -5.48 8.91 -2.62
CA ALA A 100 -5.89 9.34 -3.96
C ALA A 100 -4.96 10.43 -4.50
N ILE A 101 -4.85 10.48 -5.83
CA ILE A 101 -4.07 11.48 -6.54
C ILE A 101 -4.85 12.80 -6.56
N VAL A 102 -4.19 13.87 -6.17
CA VAL A 102 -4.69 15.23 -6.29
C VAL A 102 -4.13 15.85 -7.56
N GLN A 103 -5.02 16.34 -8.42
CA GLN A 103 -4.70 17.10 -9.62
C GLN A 103 -5.32 18.48 -9.47
N LEU A 104 -4.48 19.49 -9.22
CA LEU A 104 -4.89 20.89 -9.32
C LEU A 104 -4.53 21.41 -10.72
N PRO A 105 -5.32 22.35 -11.29
CA PRO A 105 -4.98 22.98 -12.56
C PRO A 105 -3.61 23.66 -12.49
N GLY A 106 -2.76 23.40 -13.49
CA GLY A 106 -1.43 24.03 -13.58
C GLY A 106 -0.38 23.49 -12.60
N THR A 107 -0.66 22.43 -11.84
CA THR A 107 0.32 21.78 -10.95
C THR A 107 0.59 20.34 -11.37
N PRO A 108 1.74 19.75 -10.98
CA PRO A 108 1.97 18.31 -11.08
C PRO A 108 0.90 17.51 -10.34
N ARG A 109 0.73 16.25 -10.75
CA ARG A 109 -0.11 15.26 -10.05
C ARG A 109 0.57 14.86 -8.75
N LEU A 110 -0.15 14.94 -7.65
CA LEU A 110 0.40 14.65 -6.33
C LEU A 110 -0.28 13.45 -5.68
N ALA A 111 0.52 12.57 -5.09
CA ALA A 111 0.07 11.64 -4.07
C ALA A 111 0.66 12.06 -2.72
N PHE A 112 0.01 11.68 -1.62
CA PHE A 112 0.48 12.04 -0.29
C PHE A 112 0.79 10.80 0.54
N HIS A 113 1.83 10.93 1.35
CA HIS A 113 2.11 10.01 2.44
C HIS A 113 2.28 10.81 3.73
N ILE A 114 1.54 10.43 4.78
CA ILE A 114 1.72 11.03 6.11
C ILE A 114 2.32 9.96 7.01
N GLY A 115 3.46 10.27 7.62
CA GLY A 115 4.18 9.33 8.45
C GLY A 115 5.24 10.01 9.32
N THR A 116 5.83 9.24 10.22
CA THR A 116 7.01 9.66 10.97
C THR A 116 8.25 9.37 10.14
N LEU A 117 8.90 10.42 9.65
CA LEU A 117 10.20 10.32 8.99
C LEU A 117 11.26 9.99 10.04
N GLU A 118 11.95 8.85 9.85
CA GLU A 118 13.02 8.40 10.74
C GLU A 118 14.39 8.92 10.32
N ARG A 119 14.66 8.95 9.01
CA ARG A 119 15.89 9.49 8.43
C ARG A 119 15.77 9.69 6.93
N VAL A 120 16.68 10.48 6.37
CA VAL A 120 17.02 10.47 4.94
C VAL A 120 18.40 9.84 4.79
N ASP A 121 18.54 8.86 3.90
CA ASP A 121 19.82 8.19 3.70
C ASP A 121 20.73 8.88 2.66
N ALA A 122 21.95 8.37 2.49
CA ALA A 122 22.94 8.90 1.56
C ALA A 122 22.51 8.85 0.08
N LYS A 123 21.49 8.05 -0.27
CA LYS A 123 20.91 7.98 -1.62
C LYS A 123 19.68 8.89 -1.76
N ARG A 124 19.48 9.82 -0.81
CA ARG A 124 18.31 10.72 -0.73
C ARG A 124 16.99 9.95 -0.68
N ARG A 125 16.92 8.88 0.12
CA ARG A 125 15.66 8.16 0.38
C ARG A 125 15.13 8.52 1.76
N ALA A 126 13.91 9.03 1.83
CA ALA A 126 13.16 9.16 3.07
C ALA A 126 12.72 7.78 3.54
N ILE A 127 13.11 7.43 4.76
CA ILE A 127 12.75 6.20 5.44
C ILE A 127 11.81 6.56 6.57
N PHE A 128 10.60 6.01 6.53
CA PHE A 128 9.55 6.24 7.50
C PHE A 128 9.49 5.10 8.53
N ARG A 129 8.97 5.39 9.72
CA ARG A 129 8.85 4.43 10.84
C ARG A 129 7.98 3.22 10.49
N ASP A 130 7.01 3.39 9.61
CA ASP A 130 6.13 2.32 9.09
C ASP A 130 6.85 1.38 8.10
N GLY A 131 8.10 1.70 7.75
CA GLY A 131 8.91 0.97 6.76
C GLY A 131 8.77 1.50 5.34
N THR A 132 7.91 2.49 5.08
CA THR A 132 7.80 3.13 3.76
C THR A 132 9.14 3.77 3.38
N VAL A 133 9.55 3.59 2.13
CA VAL A 133 10.76 4.22 1.59
C VAL A 133 10.40 4.95 0.31
N LEU A 134 10.68 6.25 0.26
CA LEU A 134 10.39 7.09 -0.90
C LEU A 134 11.64 7.88 -1.29
N ALA A 135 11.92 7.96 -2.58
CA ALA A 135 13.03 8.77 -3.09
C ALA A 135 12.67 10.26 -2.98
N LEU A 136 13.59 11.08 -2.51
CA LEU A 136 13.47 12.53 -2.61
C LEU A 136 13.85 12.96 -4.02
N ASP A 137 13.21 14.04 -4.45
CA ASP A 137 13.70 14.86 -5.54
C ASP A 137 15.07 15.48 -5.19
N GLU A 138 15.83 15.92 -6.19
CA GLU A 138 17.14 16.55 -5.98
C GLU A 138 17.01 17.87 -5.19
N GLU A 139 15.95 18.62 -5.45
CA GLU A 139 15.71 19.93 -4.83
C GLU A 139 14.97 19.85 -3.49
N ALA A 140 14.36 18.70 -3.19
CA ALA A 140 13.58 18.52 -1.95
C ALA A 140 14.45 18.67 -0.69
N ALA A 141 14.09 19.58 0.20
CA ALA A 141 14.77 19.72 1.48
C ALA A 141 14.38 18.59 2.45
N ALA A 142 15.38 18.02 3.14
CA ALA A 142 15.13 17.15 4.29
C ALA A 142 14.85 18.00 5.55
N PRO A 143 13.95 17.58 6.44
CA PRO A 143 13.77 18.24 7.73
C PRO A 143 15.09 18.34 8.53
N PRO A 144 15.31 19.42 9.29
CA PRO A 144 16.57 19.65 10.01
C PRO A 144 16.80 18.66 11.17
N SER A 145 15.74 18.02 11.64
CA SER A 145 15.77 17.03 12.72
C SER A 145 14.81 15.89 12.45
N VAL A 146 15.20 14.69 12.87
CA VAL A 146 14.40 13.46 12.83
C VAL A 146 14.55 12.73 14.18
N PRO A 147 13.56 11.94 14.63
CA PRO A 147 12.31 11.62 13.96
C PRO A 147 11.31 12.79 14.00
N VAL A 148 10.51 12.93 12.94
CA VAL A 148 9.51 14.00 12.84
C VAL A 148 8.30 13.56 12.01
N LYS A 149 7.09 13.98 12.40
CA LYS A 149 5.88 13.73 11.62
C LYS A 149 5.83 14.68 10.43
N VAL A 150 5.67 14.12 9.23
CA VAL A 150 5.64 14.89 7.98
C VAL A 150 4.51 14.43 7.06
N ARG A 151 4.08 15.32 6.18
CA ARG A 151 3.41 14.99 4.92
C ARG A 151 4.45 15.03 3.82
N ALA A 152 4.61 13.93 3.10
CA ALA A 152 5.41 13.85 1.89
C ALA A 152 4.52 14.05 0.67
N ASP A 153 4.85 15.05 -0.13
CA ASP A 153 4.18 15.35 -1.39
C ASP A 153 4.94 14.65 -2.51
N ILE A 154 4.34 13.61 -3.07
CA ILE A 154 4.94 12.76 -4.09
C ILE A 154 4.51 13.28 -5.45
N ASP A 155 5.47 13.74 -6.25
CA ASP A 155 5.26 13.96 -7.67
C ASP A 155 5.05 12.60 -8.34
N VAL A 156 3.84 12.41 -8.86
CA VAL A 156 3.40 11.13 -9.40
C VAL A 156 4.12 10.78 -10.70
N ASP A 157 4.52 11.77 -11.50
CA ASP A 157 5.14 11.53 -12.80
C ASP A 157 6.64 11.25 -12.65
N LEU A 158 7.28 11.89 -11.66
CA LEU A 158 8.69 11.67 -11.32
C LEU A 158 8.90 10.53 -10.31
N HIS A 159 7.83 10.09 -9.65
CA HIS A 159 7.84 9.10 -8.57
C HIS A 159 8.79 9.48 -7.42
N ARG A 160 8.82 10.77 -7.06
CA ARG A 160 9.73 11.33 -6.05
C ARG A 160 9.00 12.28 -5.12
N ILE A 161 9.47 12.36 -3.87
CA ILE A 161 9.02 13.38 -2.92
C ILE A 161 9.59 14.71 -3.35
N ARG A 162 8.73 15.63 -3.76
CA ARG A 162 9.13 17.01 -4.08
C ARG A 162 9.23 17.88 -2.82
N GLU A 163 8.48 17.55 -1.79
CA GLU A 163 8.38 18.35 -0.58
C GLU A 163 8.06 17.47 0.65
N LEU A 164 8.75 17.76 1.76
CA LEU A 164 8.47 17.19 3.07
C LEU A 164 7.97 18.32 3.98
N VAL A 165 6.66 18.34 4.23
CA VAL A 165 6.03 19.33 5.09
C VAL A 165 5.99 18.80 6.52
N GLN A 166 6.75 19.41 7.42
CA GLN A 166 6.68 19.09 8.85
C GLN A 166 5.29 19.45 9.39
N LEU A 167 4.67 18.49 10.09
CA LEU A 167 3.38 18.66 10.73
C LEU A 167 3.60 19.00 12.21
N SER A 168 2.94 20.04 12.69
CA SER A 168 2.87 20.33 14.12
C SER A 168 2.04 19.25 14.82
N ASP A 169 2.48 18.85 16.01
CA ASP A 169 1.67 18.02 16.92
C ASP A 169 0.50 18.81 17.52
#